data_AF-A0ABC8M6Z5-F1
#
_entry.id   AF-A0ABC8M6Z5-F1
#
_cell.length_a   1.000
_cell.length_b   1.000
_cell.length_c   1.000
_cell.angle_alpha   90.00
_cell.angle_beta   90.00
_cell.angle_gamma   90.00
#
_symmetry.space_group_name_H-M   'P 1'
#
loop_
_entity.id
_entity.type
_entity.pdbx_description
1 polymer ?
#
loop_
_entity_poly.entity_id
_entity_poly.type
_entity_poly.pdbx_seq_one_letter_code
_entity_poly.pdbx_strand_id
1 'polypeptide(L)'
;MISLVNDSTALNRPCAQNMKPRQLSDAKLEEVGSKMLSQLSDGLWGIIRSEDGMKSEIRDTVQSVYATLSNPGDVFQEGPSTREAEHNIPALVPKGETSSSFLHTSCTRRK
;
A
#
# COMPACT_ATOMS: atom_id res chain seq x y z
N MET A 1 -3.73 -19.69 9.42
CA MET A 1 -2.81 -18.61 9.85
C MET A 1 -1.63 -19.15 10.66
N ILE A 2 -1.85 -20.05 11.64
CA ILE A 2 -0.77 -20.64 12.47
C ILE A 2 0.26 -21.46 11.63
N SER A 3 -0.17 -22.15 10.57
CA SER A 3 0.75 -22.88 9.66
C SER A 3 1.78 -21.97 9.01
N LEU A 4 1.35 -20.81 8.49
CA LEU A 4 2.23 -19.84 7.81
C LEU A 4 3.35 -19.31 8.73
N VAL A 5 3.02 -19.20 10.02
CA VAL A 5 3.96 -18.81 11.07
C VAL A 5 4.99 -19.91 11.35
N ASN A 6 4.57 -21.17 11.35
CA ASN A 6 5.46 -22.32 11.58
C ASN A 6 6.36 -22.62 10.38
N ASP A 7 5.87 -22.34 9.17
CA ASP A 7 6.63 -22.50 7.92
C ASP A 7 7.56 -21.32 7.63
N SER A 8 7.65 -20.34 8.55
CA SER A 8 8.51 -19.17 8.40
C SER A 8 9.99 -19.56 8.33
N THR A 9 10.62 -19.21 7.22
CA THR A 9 12.05 -19.41 6.98
C THR A 9 12.92 -18.58 7.94
N ALA A 10 12.41 -17.47 8.46
CA ALA A 10 13.07 -16.69 9.50
C ALA A 10 13.27 -17.48 10.81
N LEU A 11 12.27 -18.29 11.21
CA LEU A 11 12.35 -19.15 12.40
C LEU A 11 13.16 -20.43 12.16
N ASN A 12 13.10 -20.98 10.95
CA ASN A 12 13.80 -22.22 10.59
C ASN A 12 15.28 -22.02 10.21
N ARG A 13 15.81 -20.80 10.32
CA ARG A 13 17.21 -20.49 10.01
C ARG A 13 18.14 -21.04 11.12
N PRO A 14 19.30 -21.65 10.80
CA PRO A 14 20.22 -22.23 11.81
C PRO A 14 20.71 -21.26 12.90
N CYS A 15 20.63 -19.95 12.67
CA CYS A 15 21.05 -18.92 13.63
C CYS A 15 19.88 -18.21 14.33
N ALA A 16 18.63 -18.61 14.08
CA ALA A 16 17.46 -17.99 14.69
C ALA A 16 17.53 -18.04 16.23
N GLN A 17 18.08 -19.12 16.78
CA GLN A 17 18.25 -19.29 18.23
C GLN A 17 19.19 -18.26 18.90
N ASN A 18 20.06 -17.61 18.11
CA ASN A 18 21.00 -16.58 18.60
C ASN A 18 20.52 -15.14 18.31
N MET A 19 19.37 -14.96 17.66
CA MET A 19 18.82 -13.64 17.36
C MET A 19 18.07 -13.08 18.58
N LYS A 20 18.10 -11.75 18.74
CA LYS A 20 17.30 -11.10 19.78
C LYS A 20 15.79 -11.29 19.47
N PRO A 21 14.91 -11.42 20.48
CA PRO A 21 13.48 -11.62 20.25
C PRO A 21 12.85 -10.59 19.31
N ARG A 22 13.27 -9.32 19.38
CA ARG A 22 12.82 -8.28 18.45
C ARG A 22 13.19 -8.57 16.99
N GLN A 23 14.43 -8.99 16.73
CA GLN A 23 14.89 -9.30 15.36
C GLN A 23 14.16 -10.50 14.77
N LEU A 24 13.83 -11.49 15.60
CA LEU A 24 13.01 -12.63 15.18
C LEU A 24 11.58 -12.22 14.86
N SER A 25 10.97 -11.39 15.72
CA SER A 25 9.62 -10.87 15.49
C SER A 25 9.56 -10.01 14.24
N ASP A 26 10.54 -9.13 14.02
CA ASP A 26 10.61 -8.25 12.85
C ASP A 26 10.77 -9.08 11.56
N ALA A 27 11.73 -10.02 11.54
CA ALA A 27 11.94 -10.91 10.40
C ALA A 27 10.72 -11.80 10.08
N LYS A 28 10.01 -12.23 11.13
CA LYS A 28 8.77 -13.00 10.98
C LYS A 28 7.61 -12.13 10.48
N LEU A 29 7.48 -10.91 10.97
CA LEU A 29 6.45 -9.97 10.52
C LEU A 29 6.66 -9.62 9.05
N GLU A 30 7.90 -9.39 8.63
CA GLU A 30 8.25 -9.14 7.23
C GLU A 30 7.85 -10.33 6.33
N GLU A 31 8.26 -11.54 6.70
CA GLU A 31 8.01 -12.73 5.89
C GLU A 31 6.53 -13.15 5.88
N VAL A 32 5.94 -13.32 7.06
CA VAL A 32 4.55 -13.78 7.20
C VAL A 32 3.59 -12.68 6.77
N GLY A 33 3.87 -11.43 7.16
CA GLY A 33 3.03 -10.28 6.85
C GLY A 33 2.97 -10.01 5.34
N SER A 34 4.10 -10.07 4.63
CA SER A 34 4.09 -9.88 3.17
C SER A 34 3.32 -10.99 2.44
N LYS A 35 3.46 -12.25 2.88
CA LYS A 35 2.70 -13.39 2.33
C LYS A 35 1.20 -13.23 2.57
N MET A 36 0.80 -12.85 3.78
CA MET A 36 -0.62 -12.61 4.10
C MET A 36 -1.19 -11.45 3.28
N LEU A 37 -0.47 -10.33 3.19
CA LEU A 37 -0.90 -9.16 2.43
C LEU A 37 -1.02 -9.49 0.93
N SER A 38 -0.12 -10.32 0.39
CA SER A 38 -0.22 -10.78 -0.99
C SER A 38 -1.47 -11.62 -1.22
N GLN A 39 -1.75 -12.61 -0.35
CA GLN A 39 -2.96 -13.45 -0.47
C GLN A 39 -4.25 -12.64 -0.36
N LEU A 40 -4.30 -11.67 0.55
CA LEU A 40 -5.45 -10.77 0.69
C LEU A 40 -5.61 -9.90 -0.56
N SER A 41 -4.51 -9.39 -1.10
CA SER A 41 -4.51 -8.59 -2.32
C SER A 41 -4.97 -9.40 -3.52
N ASP A 42 -4.49 -10.65 -3.67
CA ASP A 42 -4.89 -11.57 -4.73
C ASP A 42 -6.39 -11.88 -4.65
N GLY A 43 -6.91 -12.12 -3.45
CA GLY A 43 -8.34 -12.34 -3.23
C GLY A 43 -9.18 -11.11 -3.60
N LEU A 44 -8.78 -9.92 -3.15
CA LEU A 44 -9.45 -8.67 -3.49
C LEU A 44 -9.44 -8.39 -4.99
N TRP A 45 -8.29 -8.56 -5.64
CA TRP A 45 -8.18 -8.46 -7.09
C TRP A 45 -8.99 -9.51 -7.83
N GLY A 46 -9.15 -10.70 -7.25
CA GLY A 46 -10.09 -11.72 -7.71
C GLY A 46 -11.51 -11.16 -7.77
N ILE A 47 -12.00 -10.62 -6.66
CA ILE A 47 -13.35 -10.02 -6.55
C ILE A 47 -13.53 -8.88 -7.56
N ILE A 48 -12.57 -7.96 -7.65
CA ILE A 48 -12.65 -6.82 -8.57
C ILE A 48 -12.77 -7.29 -10.03
N ARG A 49 -12.08 -8.38 -10.41
CA ARG A 49 -12.07 -8.90 -11.78
C ARG A 49 -13.15 -9.93 -12.08
N SER A 50 -13.86 -10.42 -11.07
CA SER A 50 -14.98 -11.35 -11.23
C SER A 50 -16.05 -10.79 -12.17
N GLU A 51 -16.82 -11.68 -12.80
CA GLU A 51 -17.84 -11.30 -13.78
C GLU A 51 -19.02 -10.55 -13.15
N ASP A 52 -19.39 -10.93 -11.92
CA ASP A 52 -20.34 -10.24 -11.05
C ASP A 52 -19.68 -9.17 -10.15
N GLY A 53 -18.37 -8.97 -10.31
CA GLY A 53 -17.58 -7.98 -9.58
C GLY A 53 -17.65 -6.59 -10.19
N MET A 54 -16.78 -5.69 -9.73
CA MET A 54 -16.77 -4.27 -10.13
C MET A 54 -16.14 -4.01 -11.51
N LYS A 55 -15.87 -5.06 -12.30
CA LYS A 55 -15.13 -4.98 -13.56
C LYS A 55 -15.79 -4.05 -14.58
N SER A 56 -17.12 -4.12 -14.72
CA SER A 56 -17.89 -3.26 -15.64
C SER A 56 -17.88 -1.81 -15.16
N GLU A 57 -18.20 -1.56 -13.90
CA GLU A 57 -18.23 -0.22 -13.31
C GLU A 57 -16.90 0.51 -13.44
N ILE A 58 -15.79 -0.18 -13.19
CA ILE A 58 -14.44 0.37 -13.37
C ILE A 58 -14.19 0.69 -14.84
N ARG A 59 -14.54 -0.20 -15.76
CA ARG A 59 -14.39 0.03 -17.21
C ARG A 59 -15.19 1.25 -17.65
N ASP A 60 -16.44 1.34 -17.23
CA ASP A 60 -17.36 2.41 -17.63
C ASP A 60 -16.88 3.76 -17.06
N THR A 61 -16.34 3.77 -15.84
CA THR A 61 -15.71 4.95 -15.23
C THR A 61 -14.49 5.41 -16.04
N VAL A 62 -13.58 4.48 -16.38
CA VAL A 62 -12.39 4.79 -17.19
C VAL A 62 -12.79 5.33 -18.56
N GLN A 63 -13.81 4.73 -19.18
CA GLN A 63 -14.33 5.17 -20.48
C GLN A 63 -14.97 6.56 -20.39
N SER A 64 -15.73 6.85 -19.34
CA SER A 64 -16.33 8.17 -19.09
C SER A 64 -15.27 9.26 -18.92
N VAL A 65 -14.22 9.00 -18.12
CA VAL A 65 -13.09 9.92 -17.96
C VAL A 65 -12.37 10.13 -19.29
N TYR A 66 -12.11 9.05 -20.04
CA TYR A 66 -11.46 9.17 -21.34
C TYR A 66 -12.28 10.00 -22.33
N ALA A 67 -13.59 9.79 -22.41
CA ALA A 67 -14.48 10.56 -23.29
C ALA A 67 -14.47 12.05 -22.94
N THR A 68 -14.54 12.37 -21.63
CA THR A 68 -14.49 13.76 -21.12
C THR A 68 -13.17 14.44 -21.49
N LEU A 69 -12.04 13.74 -21.34
CA LEU A 69 -10.72 14.29 -21.64
C LEU A 69 -10.44 14.38 -23.15
N SER A 70 -10.98 13.46 -23.94
CA SER A 70 -10.76 13.41 -25.38
C SER A 70 -11.62 14.42 -26.14
N ASN A 71 -12.80 14.76 -25.61
CA ASN A 71 -13.73 15.73 -26.18
C ASN A 71 -14.16 16.76 -25.11
N PRO A 72 -13.28 17.72 -24.76
CA PRO A 72 -13.55 18.69 -23.69
C PRO A 72 -14.70 19.66 -23.97
N GLY A 73 -15.26 19.64 -25.19
CA GLY A 73 -16.33 20.55 -25.62
C GLY A 73 -17.76 20.02 -25.46
N ASP A 74 -17.96 18.73 -25.16
CA ASP A 74 -19.29 18.09 -25.17
C ASP A 74 -19.87 17.83 -23.76
N VAL A 75 -19.14 18.21 -22.70
CA VAL A 75 -19.54 18.01 -21.30
C VAL A 75 -19.94 19.34 -20.67
N PHE A 76 -20.94 20.02 -21.23
CA PHE A 76 -21.60 21.14 -20.57
C PHE A 76 -23.11 21.08 -20.81
N GLN A 77 -23.80 20.21 -20.08
CA GLN A 77 -25.24 20.33 -19.81
C GLN A 77 -25.62 19.79 -18.43
N GLU A 78 -24.87 20.17 -17.39
CA GLU A 78 -25.38 20.04 -16.02
C GLU A 78 -24.98 21.24 -15.14
N GLY A 79 -25.89 22.22 -15.09
CA GLY A 79 -26.13 23.18 -13.99
C GLY A 79 -25.04 24.21 -13.62
N PRO A 80 -25.35 25.53 -13.52
CA PRO A 80 -24.43 26.50 -12.95
C PRO A 80 -24.33 26.32 -11.43
N SER A 81 -23.17 25.87 -10.94
CA SER A 81 -22.84 25.89 -9.51
C SER A 81 -21.87 27.04 -9.24
N THR A 82 -22.39 28.13 -8.70
CA THR A 82 -21.65 29.30 -8.22
C THR A 82 -20.74 28.88 -7.07
N ARG A 83 -19.42 29.02 -7.23
CA ARG A 83 -18.46 28.88 -6.14
C ARG A 83 -17.88 30.25 -5.80
N GLU A 84 -18.39 30.85 -4.73
CA GLU A 84 -17.72 31.95 -4.03
C GLU A 84 -16.50 31.38 -3.31
N ALA A 85 -15.32 31.91 -3.61
CA ALA A 85 -14.05 31.48 -3.05
C ALA A 85 -13.44 32.62 -2.21
N GLU A 86 -13.47 32.48 -0.90
CA GLU A 86 -12.57 33.23 -0.02
C GLU A 86 -11.96 32.28 1.01
N HIS A 87 -10.66 32.00 0.84
CA HIS A 87 -9.84 31.28 1.81
C HIS A 87 -8.78 32.23 2.35
N ASN A 88 -8.88 32.56 3.63
CA ASN A 88 -7.83 33.22 4.39
C ASN A 88 -7.31 32.24 5.46
N ILE A 89 -6.10 31.69 5.28
CA ILE A 89 -5.38 31.00 6.36
C ILE A 89 -3.96 31.59 6.46
N PRO A 90 -3.60 32.25 7.59
CA PRO A 90 -2.23 32.67 7.84
C PRO A 90 -1.35 31.54 8.39
N ALA A 91 -0.19 31.41 7.72
CA ALA A 91 1.16 31.08 8.19
C ALA A 91 1.45 29.88 9.11
N LEU A 92 2.35 29.06 8.57
CA LEU A 92 3.11 27.92 9.11
C LEU A 92 3.99 28.29 10.32
N VAL A 93 4.02 27.45 11.36
CA VAL A 93 5.05 27.46 12.42
C VAL A 93 5.92 26.18 12.27
N PRO A 94 7.24 26.28 12.15
CA PRO A 94 8.11 25.10 12.08
C PRO A 94 8.51 24.61 13.48
N LYS A 95 8.45 23.30 13.70
CA LYS A 95 9.02 22.66 14.90
C LYS A 95 9.94 21.50 14.50
N GLY A 96 11.13 21.50 15.08
CA GLY A 96 12.31 20.84 14.55
C GLY A 96 12.60 19.41 15.04
N GLU A 97 13.80 19.01 14.60
CA GLU A 97 14.76 18.03 15.15
C GLU A 97 14.39 16.53 15.09
N THR A 98 15.19 15.74 14.37
CA THR A 98 16.36 15.00 14.92
C THR A 98 16.82 13.94 13.91
N SER A 99 18.10 14.02 13.54
CA SER A 99 18.78 13.05 12.69
C SER A 99 19.02 11.73 13.44
N SER A 100 18.74 10.59 12.82
CA SER A 100 19.18 9.28 13.30
C SER A 100 19.62 8.41 12.12
N SER A 101 20.93 8.32 11.91
CA SER A 101 21.56 7.44 10.93
C SER A 101 21.56 6.00 11.45
N PHE A 102 20.76 5.13 10.83
CA PHE A 102 20.82 3.69 11.06
C PHE A 102 21.86 3.05 10.12
N LEU A 103 22.99 2.63 10.69
CA LEU A 103 23.95 1.79 9.99
C LEU A 103 23.38 0.39 9.80
N HIS A 104 23.29 -0.03 8.54
CA HIS A 104 22.82 -1.33 8.11
C HIS A 104 23.97 -2.35 8.19
N THR A 105 24.03 -3.16 9.25
CA THR A 105 25.04 -4.22 9.37
C THR A 105 24.56 -5.47 8.63
N SER A 106 24.98 -5.62 7.38
CA SER A 106 24.74 -6.83 6.58
C SER A 106 25.56 -8.01 7.12
N CYS A 107 24.90 -9.05 7.62
CA CYS A 107 25.56 -10.30 8.03
C CYS A 107 25.99 -11.10 6.78
N THR A 108 27.27 -11.07 6.46
CA THR A 108 27.83 -11.82 5.31
C THR A 108 28.14 -13.27 5.69
N ARG A 109 27.75 -14.17 4.79
CA ARG A 109 27.99 -15.62 4.79
C ARG A 109 29.49 -15.88 4.60
N ARG A 110 30.20 -16.39 5.61
CA ARG A 110 31.49 -17.06 5.37
C ARG A 110 31.22 -18.54 5.07
N LYS A 111 31.89 -19.00 4.02
CA LYS A 111 31.80 -20.34 3.44
C LYS A 111 32.83 -21.25 4.09
#